data_AF-A0A839QV27-F1
#
_entry.id   AF-A0A839QV27-F1
#
_cell.length_a   1.000
_cell.length_b   1.000
_cell.length_c   1.000
_cell.angle_alpha   90.00
_cell.angle_beta   90.00
_cell.angle_gamma   90.00
#
_symmetry.space_group_name_H-M   'P 1'
#
loop_
_entity.id
_entity.type
_entity.pdbx_description
1 polymer ?
#
loop_
_entity_poly.entity_id
_entity_poly.type
_entity_poly.pdbx_seq_one_letter_code
_entity_poly.pdbx_strand_id
1 'polypeptide(L)'
;ASPSGFVGAAVEKLVDAFVTVGDDAMFRRLAQLSEADGIRVEPSSAAALDSAARIAAGRGAGLNLPTDAMHLAWLTGGSMVPEQEMDAYVQRGRRVAG
;
A
#
# COMPACT_ATOMS: atom_id res chain seq x y z
N ALA A 1 -16.95 -6.94 4.78
CA ALA A 1 -17.57 -6.38 3.56
C ALA A 1 -17.57 -7.45 2.47
N SER A 2 -18.57 -7.47 1.59
CA SER A 2 -18.57 -8.32 0.39
C SER A 2 -18.08 -7.53 -0.82
N PRO A 3 -17.43 -8.18 -1.81
CA PRO A 3 -17.00 -7.51 -3.03
C PRO A 3 -18.20 -7.07 -3.88
N SER A 4 -18.02 -6.01 -4.67
CA SER A 4 -19.02 -5.55 -5.63
C SER A 4 -19.15 -6.55 -6.78
N GLY A 5 -20.35 -7.09 -6.98
CA GLY A 5 -20.63 -8.05 -8.07
C GLY A 5 -20.50 -7.43 -9.47
N PHE A 6 -20.83 -6.15 -9.61
CA PHE A 6 -20.69 -5.43 -10.88
C PHE A 6 -19.22 -5.14 -11.21
N VAL A 7 -18.47 -4.57 -10.25
CA VAL A 7 -17.06 -4.19 -10.49
C VAL A 7 -16.21 -5.43 -10.72
N GLY A 8 -16.39 -6.47 -9.91
CA GLY A 8 -15.66 -7.73 -10.05
C GLY A 8 -15.79 -8.31 -11.46
N ALA A 9 -17.03 -8.45 -11.95
CA ALA A 9 -17.28 -8.97 -13.30
C ALA A 9 -16.71 -8.07 -14.41
N ALA A 10 -16.70 -6.74 -14.21
CA ALA A 10 -16.20 -5.79 -15.21
C ALA A 10 -14.66 -5.81 -15.33
N VAL A 11 -13.94 -6.03 -14.23
CA VAL A 11 -12.47 -5.90 -14.19
C VAL A 11 -11.72 -7.22 -14.10
N GLU A 12 -12.40 -8.36 -13.94
CA GLU A 12 -11.75 -9.66 -13.69
C GLU A 12 -10.63 -10.00 -14.69
N LYS A 13 -10.81 -9.65 -15.98
CA LYS A 13 -9.83 -9.95 -17.04
C LYS A 13 -8.74 -8.88 -17.18
N LEU A 14 -8.83 -7.80 -16.42
CA LEU A 14 -7.90 -6.67 -16.41
C LEU A 14 -6.99 -6.68 -15.16
N VAL A 15 -7.21 -7.62 -14.24
CA VAL A 15 -6.47 -7.72 -12.97
C VAL A 15 -5.58 -8.96 -13.01
N ASP A 16 -4.26 -8.75 -13.02
CA ASP A 16 -3.31 -9.86 -13.02
C ASP A 16 -3.17 -10.55 -11.64
N ALA A 17 -3.41 -9.82 -10.55
CA ALA A 17 -3.23 -10.36 -9.21
C ALA A 17 -4.04 -9.63 -8.13
N PHE A 18 -4.31 -10.36 -7.05
CA PHE A 18 -4.82 -9.83 -5.79
C PHE A 18 -3.76 -10.03 -4.70
N VAL A 19 -3.67 -9.06 -3.79
CA VAL A 19 -2.70 -9.05 -2.70
C VAL A 19 -3.38 -8.69 -1.39
N THR A 20 -2.95 -9.36 -0.32
CA THR A 20 -3.35 -9.04 1.05
C THR A 20 -2.16 -8.47 1.80
N VAL A 21 -2.40 -7.37 2.51
CA VAL A 21 -1.39 -6.65 3.30
C VAL A 21 -1.91 -6.56 4.73
N GLY A 22 -1.07 -6.93 5.70
CA GLY A 22 -1.40 -6.80 7.12
C GLY A 22 -1.16 -5.38 7.62
N ASP A 23 -1.87 -4.99 8.68
CA ASP A 23 -1.82 -3.65 9.26
C ASP A 23 -0.39 -3.20 9.57
N ASP A 24 0.43 -4.03 10.21
CA ASP A 24 1.79 -3.63 10.60
C ASP A 24 2.67 -3.32 9.38
N ALA A 25 2.44 -4.00 8.25
CA ALA A 25 3.12 -3.66 7.00
C ALA A 25 2.65 -2.29 6.47
N MET A 26 1.34 -2.01 6.48
CA MET A 26 0.80 -0.70 6.09
C MET A 26 1.37 0.43 6.96
N PHE A 27 1.36 0.25 8.29
CA PHE A 27 1.91 1.23 9.23
C PHE A 27 3.42 1.42 9.06
N ARG A 28 4.18 0.34 8.81
CA ARG A 28 5.61 0.46 8.51
C ARG A 28 5.86 1.28 7.24
N ARG A 29 5.10 1.03 6.17
CA ARG A 29 5.26 1.75 4.89
C ARG A 29 4.90 3.22 4.98
N LEU A 30 3.81 3.59 5.66
CA LEU A 30 3.45 5.02 5.80
C LEU A 30 4.48 5.79 6.64
N ALA A 31 5.08 5.15 7.66
CA ALA A 31 6.15 5.79 8.43
C ALA A 31 7.42 5.98 7.58
N GLN A 32 7.82 4.96 6.82
CA GLN A 32 8.95 5.05 5.89
C GLN A 32 8.75 6.15 4.84
N LEU A 33 7.55 6.26 4.27
CA LEU A 33 7.22 7.29 3.29
C LEU A 33 7.26 8.70 3.90
N SER A 34 6.72 8.85 5.11
CA SER A 34 6.74 10.11 5.85
C SER A 34 8.18 10.56 6.16
N GLU A 35 9.08 9.62 6.48
CA GLU A 35 10.48 9.92 6.80
C GLU A 35 11.35 10.18 5.58
N ALA A 36 11.16 9.43 4.49
CA ALA A 36 11.96 9.55 3.28
C ALA A 36 11.55 10.78 2.44
N ASP A 37 10.24 10.98 2.26
CA ASP A 37 9.71 11.93 1.27
C ASP A 37 8.82 13.01 1.89
N GLY A 38 8.53 12.95 3.19
CA GLY A 38 7.61 13.87 3.86
C GLY A 38 6.14 13.67 3.49
N ILE A 39 5.83 12.62 2.72
CA ILE A 39 4.47 12.33 2.25
C ILE A 39 3.73 11.53 3.33
N ARG A 40 2.62 12.10 3.81
CA ARG A 40 1.80 11.54 4.89
C ARG A 40 0.49 10.98 4.34
N VAL A 41 0.26 9.68 4.53
CA VAL A 41 -0.91 8.93 4.01
C VAL A 41 -1.58 8.12 5.11
N GLU A 42 -2.88 7.87 4.95
CA GLU A 42 -3.60 6.95 5.84
C GLU A 42 -3.17 5.48 5.60
N PRO A 43 -3.38 4.56 6.56
CA PRO A 43 -2.86 3.19 6.47
C PRO A 43 -3.31 2.40 5.23
N SER A 44 -4.59 2.45 4.87
CA SER A 44 -5.15 1.81 3.66
C SER A 44 -4.44 2.24 2.39
N SER A 45 -4.08 3.53 2.29
CA SER A 45 -3.39 4.09 1.13
C SER A 45 -1.95 3.59 1.01
N ALA A 46 -1.33 3.16 2.11
CA ALA A 46 0.02 2.60 2.11
C ALA A 46 0.09 1.11 1.70
N ALA A 47 -1.05 0.41 1.56
CA ALA A 47 -1.08 -0.99 1.13
C ALA A 47 -0.44 -1.19 -0.26
N ALA A 48 -0.60 -0.20 -1.15
CA ALA A 48 0.00 -0.21 -2.48
C ALA A 48 1.55 -0.24 -2.44
N LEU A 49 2.15 0.43 -1.45
CA LEU A 49 3.61 0.48 -1.30
C LEU A 49 4.19 -0.86 -0.86
N ASP A 50 3.52 -1.55 0.07
CA ASP A 50 3.97 -2.88 0.50
C ASP A 50 3.87 -3.88 -0.65
N SER A 51 2.75 -3.83 -1.37
CA SER A 51 2.50 -4.69 -2.52
C SER A 51 3.54 -4.46 -3.62
N ALA A 52 3.82 -3.20 -3.97
CA ALA A 52 4.84 -2.85 -4.96
C ALA A 52 6.23 -3.34 -4.54
N ALA A 53 6.63 -3.14 -3.28
CA ALA A 53 7.92 -3.59 -2.77
C ALA A 53 8.07 -5.12 -2.78
N ARG A 54 6.98 -5.85 -2.52
CA ARG A 54 6.95 -7.32 -2.59
C ARG A 54 7.11 -7.79 -4.03
N ILE A 55 6.32 -7.24 -4.95
CA ILE A 55 6.33 -7.59 -6.38
C ILE A 55 7.70 -7.27 -7.01
N ALA A 56 8.27 -6.09 -6.73
CA ALA A 56 9.60 -5.70 -7.19
C ALA A 56 10.71 -6.66 -6.72
N ALA A 57 10.54 -7.26 -5.53
CA ALA A 57 11.44 -8.27 -4.99
C ALA A 57 11.16 -9.69 -5.52
N GLY A 58 10.29 -9.86 -6.52
CA GLY A 58 9.84 -11.16 -7.01
C GLY A 58 9.02 -11.96 -6.00
N ARG A 59 8.44 -11.29 -5.00
CA ARG A 59 7.67 -11.93 -3.91
C ARG A 59 6.19 -11.62 -4.07
N GLY A 60 5.37 -12.66 -4.14
CA GLY A 60 3.92 -12.54 -4.24
C GLY A 60 3.43 -12.30 -5.67
N ALA A 61 2.12 -12.49 -5.86
CA ALA A 61 1.39 -12.34 -7.13
C ALA A 61 1.78 -13.31 -8.28
N GLY A 62 2.96 -13.95 -8.25
CA GLY A 62 3.37 -14.90 -9.30
C GLY A 62 3.64 -14.24 -10.66
N LEU A 63 3.89 -12.92 -10.65
CA LEU A 63 4.12 -12.13 -11.85
C LEU A 63 5.60 -12.17 -12.25
N ASN A 64 5.85 -12.42 -13.54
CA ASN A 64 7.18 -12.31 -14.13
C ASN A 64 7.31 -10.94 -14.79
N LEU A 65 7.80 -9.95 -14.05
CA LEU A 65 8.02 -8.60 -14.55
C LEU A 65 9.44 -8.42 -15.10
N PRO A 66 9.62 -7.56 -16.12
CA PRO A 66 10.94 -7.10 -16.55
C PRO A 66 11.72 -6.46 -15.40
N THR A 67 13.05 -6.53 -15.45
CA THR A 67 13.92 -5.94 -14.42
C THR A 67 13.88 -4.41 -14.39
N ASP A 68 13.43 -3.78 -15.47
CA ASP A 68 13.29 -2.33 -15.64
C ASP A 68 11.83 -1.86 -15.56
N ALA A 69 10.94 -2.69 -15.02
CA ALA A 69 9.53 -2.33 -14.85
C ALA A 69 9.36 -1.08 -13.98
N MET A 70 8.51 -0.14 -14.44
CA MET A 70 8.09 1.01 -13.64
C MET A 70 7.00 0.59 -12.66
N HIS A 71 7.25 0.79 -11.36
CA HIS A 71 6.27 0.52 -10.31
C HIS A 71 5.48 1.79 -9.98
N LEU A 72 4.18 1.80 -10.29
CA LEU A 72 3.26 2.87 -9.90
C LEU A 72 2.43 2.44 -8.68
N ALA A 73 2.55 3.18 -7.58
CA ALA A 73 1.71 3.00 -6.40
C ALA A 73 0.64 4.10 -6.33
N TRP A 74 -0.63 3.71 -6.24
CA TRP A 74 -1.75 4.66 -6.16
C TRP A 74 -2.11 4.94 -4.70
N LEU A 75 -1.78 6.14 -4.21
CA LEU A 75 -2.09 6.59 -2.86
C LEU A 75 -3.48 7.24 -2.86
N THR A 76 -4.45 6.62 -2.16
CA THR A 76 -5.87 7.00 -2.27
C THR A 76 -6.34 8.09 -1.31
N GLY A 77 -5.58 8.37 -0.24
CA GLY A 77 -6.06 9.22 0.85
C GLY A 77 -5.00 9.57 1.90
N GLY A 78 -5.38 10.45 2.82
CA GLY A 78 -4.52 10.97 3.89
C GLY A 78 -4.61 12.48 4.06
N SER A 79 -4.99 13.23 3.02
CA SER A 79 -5.01 14.70 3.04
C SER A 79 -6.03 15.32 4.01
N MET A 80 -7.10 14.58 4.33
CA MET A 80 -8.14 15.01 5.26
C MET A 80 -7.98 14.43 6.67
N VAL A 81 -6.94 13.63 6.91
CA VAL A 81 -6.67 13.06 8.24
C VAL A 81 -6.18 14.18 9.15
N PRO A 82 -6.80 14.40 10.32
CA PRO A 82 -6.33 15.38 11.28
C PRO A 82 -4.87 15.14 11.67
N GLU A 83 -4.10 16.20 11.89
CA GLU A 83 -2.66 16.11 12.16
C GLU A 83 -2.34 15.19 13.34
N GLN A 84 -3.10 15.28 14.43
CA GLN A 84 -2.91 14.43 15.61
C GLN A 84 -3.12 12.93 15.30
N GLU A 85 -4.08 12.59 14.45
CA GLU A 85 -4.33 11.21 14.03
C GLU A 85 -3.22 10.70 13.10
N MET A 86 -2.79 11.55 12.15
CA MET A 86 -1.70 11.24 11.25
C MET A 86 -0.39 10.99 12.02
N ASP A 87 -0.08 11.83 13.00
CA ASP A 87 1.08 11.65 13.86
C ASP A 87 1.00 10.34 14.65
N ALA A 88 -0.20 9.97 15.15
CA ALA A 88 -0.40 8.68 15.81
C ALA A 88 -0.14 7.49 14.87
N TYR A 89 -0.53 7.59 13.59
CA TYR A 89 -0.23 6.56 12.58
C TYR A 89 1.28 6.43 12.34
N VAL A 90 1.97 7.55 12.11
CA VAL A 90 3.43 7.56 11.89
C VAL A 90 4.17 6.98 13.10
N GLN A 91 3.77 7.35 14.32
CA GLN A 91 4.38 6.81 15.54
C GLN A 91 4.10 5.33 15.73
N ARG A 92 2.91 4.83 15.37
CA ARG A 92 2.65 3.38 15.34
C ARG A 92 3.57 2.70 14.33
N GLY A 93 3.70 3.26 13.13
CA GLY A 93 4.60 2.75 12.09
C GLY A 93 6.04 2.61 12.54
N ARG A 94 6.57 3.61 13.23
CA ARG A 94 7.91 3.56 13.85
C ARG A 94 8.06 2.42 14.85
N ARG A 95 7.04 2.19 15.71
CA ARG A 95 7.07 1.11 16.71
C ARG A 95 7.07 -0.30 16.10
N VAL A 96 6.47 -0.49 14.93
CA VAL A 96 6.42 -1.80 14.23
C VAL A 96 7.51 -1.97 13.17
N ALA A 97 8.32 -0.93 12.96
CA ALA A 97 9.47 -0.91 12.06
C ALA A 97 10.79 -1.27 12.77
N GLY A 98 10.90 -0.98 14.06
CA GLY A 98 11.98 -1.47 14.94
C GLY A 98 11.78 -2.93 15.32
#